data_AF-A0A6M3ZR64-F1
#
_entry.id   AF-A0A6M3ZR64-F1
#
_cell.length_a   1.000
_cell.length_b   1.000
_cell.length_c   1.000
_cell.angle_alpha   90.00
_cell.angle_beta   90.00
_cell.angle_gamma   90.00
#
_symmetry.space_group_name_H-M   'P 1'
#
loop_
_entity.id
_entity.type
_entity.pdbx_description
1 polymer ?
#
loop_
_entity_poly.entity_id
_entity_poly.type
_entity_poly.pdbx_seq_one_letter_code
_entity_poly.pdbx_strand_id
1 'polypeptide(L)'
;MNGDDVIALYESISQLTDEMLSAARAGDWDRLATLEAQCGQHIASLRESEENVSLSEPLRHRKVDIIRKILEDDRDIRNLTEPGLRKLSALIQSNQTEQKLLNTYGMGS
;
A
#
# COMPACT_ATOMS: atom_id res chain seq x y z
N MET A 1 -13.10 6.33 -23.76
CA MET A 1 -11.71 6.13 -23.34
C MET A 1 -10.96 5.44 -24.45
N ASN A 2 -9.80 5.96 -24.83
CA ASN A 2 -8.88 5.34 -25.78
C ASN A 2 -7.66 4.77 -25.05
N GLY A 3 -6.71 4.20 -25.78
CA GLY A 3 -5.52 3.59 -25.18
C GLY A 3 -4.60 4.57 -24.45
N ASP A 4 -4.52 5.82 -24.89
CA ASP A 4 -3.70 6.85 -24.26
C ASP A 4 -4.32 7.30 -22.92
N ASP A 5 -5.64 7.41 -22.86
CA ASP A 5 -6.37 7.69 -21.61
C ASP A 5 -6.10 6.59 -20.55
N VAL A 6 -6.05 5.32 -20.96
CA VAL A 6 -5.71 4.19 -20.07
C VAL A 6 -4.28 4.34 -19.54
N ILE A 7 -3.33 4.70 -20.38
CA ILE A 7 -1.94 4.93 -19.95
C ILE A 7 -1.84 6.11 -18.98
N ALA A 8 -2.56 7.21 -19.24
CA ALA A 8 -2.58 8.36 -18.33
C ALA A 8 -3.13 7.99 -16.93
N LEU A 9 -4.12 7.08 -16.86
CA LEU A 9 -4.61 6.56 -15.58
C LEU A 9 -3.56 5.69 -14.88
N TYR A 10 -2.85 4.82 -15.59
CA TYR A 10 -1.74 4.06 -15.03
C TYR A 10 -0.61 4.97 -14.51
N GLU A 11 -0.25 6.01 -15.26
CA GLU A 11 0.76 7.00 -14.84
C GLU A 11 0.30 7.76 -13.58
N SER A 12 -0.99 8.11 -13.50
CA SER A 12 -1.57 8.76 -12.31
C SER A 12 -1.49 7.86 -11.07
N ILE A 13 -1.78 6.57 -11.22
CA ILE A 13 -1.62 5.59 -10.12
C ILE A 13 -0.16 5.49 -9.71
N SER A 14 0.77 5.43 -10.67
CA SER A 14 2.20 5.38 -10.36
C SER A 14 2.71 6.60 -9.60
N GLN A 15 2.23 7.79 -9.94
CA GLN A 15 2.53 9.01 -9.20
C GLN A 15 1.94 8.96 -7.78
N LEU A 16 0.73 8.43 -7.62
CA LEU A 16 0.13 8.26 -6.30
C LEU A 16 0.92 7.27 -5.43
N THR A 17 1.44 6.19 -6.02
CA THR A 17 2.31 5.23 -5.31
C THR A 17 3.65 5.87 -4.92
N ASP A 18 4.21 6.78 -5.71
CA ASP A 18 5.40 7.58 -5.32
C ASP A 18 5.12 8.46 -4.10
N GLU A 19 3.93 9.07 -4.03
CA GLU A 19 3.51 9.86 -2.88
C GLU A 19 3.33 9.00 -1.64
N MET A 20 2.77 7.79 -1.79
CA MET A 20 2.67 6.80 -0.71
C MET A 20 4.07 6.42 -0.20
N LEU A 21 5.01 6.12 -1.10
CA LEU A 21 6.38 5.80 -0.73
C LEU A 21 7.07 6.97 0.01
N SER A 22 6.83 8.20 -0.44
CA SER A 22 7.33 9.41 0.22
C SER A 22 6.75 9.58 1.63
N ALA A 23 5.45 9.36 1.81
CA ALA A 23 4.79 9.39 3.12
C ALA A 23 5.33 8.29 4.05
N ALA A 24 5.51 7.06 3.54
CA ALA A 24 6.09 5.96 4.30
C ALA A 24 7.53 6.24 4.75
N ARG A 25 8.36 6.85 3.88
CA ARG A 25 9.73 7.28 4.22
C ARG A 25 9.74 8.38 5.29
N ALA A 26 8.76 9.28 5.26
CA ALA A 26 8.59 10.33 6.27
C ALA A 26 7.98 9.82 7.58
N GLY A 27 7.45 8.60 7.62
CA GLY A 27 6.70 8.06 8.75
C GLY A 27 5.32 8.70 8.96
N ASP A 28 4.77 9.33 7.93
CA ASP A 28 3.46 9.98 7.95
C ASP A 28 2.37 8.94 7.64
N TRP A 29 2.01 8.16 8.67
CA TRP A 29 1.12 7.01 8.54
C TRP A 29 -0.33 7.40 8.22
N ASP A 30 -0.80 8.55 8.71
CA ASP A 30 -2.14 9.05 8.43
C ASP A 30 -2.27 9.47 6.96
N ARG A 31 -1.26 10.15 6.43
CA ARG A 31 -1.20 10.48 5.01
C ARG A 31 -1.07 9.22 4.15
N LEU A 32 -0.25 8.25 4.57
CA LEU A 32 -0.10 6.98 3.86
C LEU A 32 -1.45 6.25 3.73
N ALA A 33 -2.23 6.13 4.82
CA ALA A 33 -3.55 5.51 4.80
C ALA A 33 -4.56 6.27 3.91
N THR A 34 -4.49 7.60 3.91
CA THR A 34 -5.34 8.45 3.07
C THR A 34 -5.02 8.27 1.59
N LEU A 35 -3.74 8.15 1.23
CA LEU A 35 -3.29 7.90 -0.14
C LEU A 35 -3.62 6.46 -0.60
N GLU A 36 -3.51 5.47 0.28
CA GLU A 36 -3.89 4.08 0.00
C GLU A 36 -5.38 3.95 -0.37
N ALA A 37 -6.27 4.61 0.37
CA ALA A 37 -7.69 4.63 0.06
C ALA A 37 -7.99 5.24 -1.32
N GLN A 38 -7.32 6.35 -1.66
CA GLN A 38 -7.42 6.97 -2.99
C GLN A 38 -6.91 6.01 -4.07
N CYS A 39 -5.79 5.34 -3.84
CA CYS A 39 -5.21 4.38 -4.78
C CYS A 39 -6.17 3.23 -5.08
N GLY A 40 -6.83 2.69 -4.06
CA GLY A 40 -7.87 1.67 -4.23
C GLY A 40 -9.03 2.13 -5.11
N GLN A 41 -9.48 3.38 -4.94
CA GLN A 41 -10.54 3.97 -5.77
C GLN A 41 -10.10 4.13 -7.23
N HIS A 42 -8.89 4.64 -7.47
CA HIS A 42 -8.34 4.81 -8.81
C HIS A 42 -8.16 3.47 -9.55
N ILE A 43 -7.66 2.45 -8.86
CA ILE A 43 -7.52 1.10 -9.40
C ILE A 43 -8.89 0.50 -9.76
N ALA A 44 -9.91 0.68 -8.91
CA ALA A 44 -11.25 0.19 -9.19
C ALA A 44 -11.83 0.82 -10.48
N SER A 45 -11.75 2.15 -10.61
CA SER A 45 -12.21 2.86 -11.80
C SER A 45 -11.41 2.49 -13.06
N LEU A 46 -10.10 2.27 -12.93
CA LEU A 46 -9.26 1.82 -14.03
C LEU A 46 -9.71 0.44 -14.55
N ARG A 47 -10.01 -0.51 -13.65
CA ARG A 47 -10.43 -1.87 -14.04
C ARG A 47 -11.73 -1.86 -14.84
N GLU A 48 -12.71 -1.04 -14.46
CA GLU A 48 -13.97 -0.88 -15.20
C GLU A 48 -13.75 -0.26 -16.58
N SER A 49 -12.78 0.64 -16.68
CA SER A 49 -12.56 1.42 -17.91
C SER A 49 -11.64 0.72 -18.93
N GLU A 50 -10.75 -0.15 -18.48
CA GLU A 50 -9.81 -0.89 -19.34
C GLU A 50 -10.46 -2.02 -20.14
N GLU A 51 -11.50 -2.66 -19.60
CA GLU A 51 -12.10 -3.88 -20.20
C GLU A 51 -12.60 -3.67 -21.65
N ASN A 52 -12.82 -2.42 -22.05
CA ASN A 52 -13.35 -2.04 -23.36
C ASN A 52 -12.32 -1.37 -24.29
N VAL A 53 -11.03 -1.35 -23.94
CA VAL A 53 -9.99 -0.61 -24.69
C VAL A 53 -8.94 -1.53 -25.30
N SER A 54 -8.78 -1.46 -26.62
CA SER A 54 -7.69 -2.15 -27.32
C SER A 54 -6.41 -1.31 -27.28
N LEU A 55 -5.36 -1.83 -26.64
CA LEU A 55 -4.05 -1.18 -26.56
C LEU A 55 -3.16 -1.64 -27.72
N SER A 56 -2.50 -0.69 -28.39
CA SER A 56 -1.44 -0.97 -29.35
C SER A 56 -0.22 -1.59 -28.64
N GLU A 57 0.66 -2.25 -29.40
CA GLU A 57 1.86 -2.88 -28.83
C GLU A 57 2.75 -1.92 -28.02
N PRO A 58 3.05 -0.69 -28.49
CA PRO A 58 3.82 0.28 -27.70
C PRO A 58 3.15 0.64 -26.37
N LEU A 59 1.82 0.80 -26.36
CA LEU A 59 1.06 1.12 -25.14
C LEU A 59 1.06 -0.05 -24.16
N ARG A 60 1.00 -1.30 -24.64
CA ARG A 60 1.13 -2.48 -23.78
C ARG A 60 2.50 -2.56 -23.10
N HIS A 61 3.58 -2.25 -23.81
CA HIS A 61 4.91 -2.16 -23.21
C HIS A 61 4.96 -1.08 -22.12
N ARG A 62 4.46 0.11 -22.42
CA ARG A 62 4.42 1.23 -21.46
C ARG A 62 3.61 0.90 -20.22
N LYS A 63 2.45 0.26 -20.39
CA LYS A 63 1.63 -0.26 -19.28
C LYS A 63 2.43 -1.21 -18.39
N VAL A 64 3.16 -2.16 -18.97
CA VAL A 64 3.97 -3.13 -18.22
C VAL A 64 5.07 -2.43 -17.40
N ASP A 65 5.74 -1.43 -17.97
CA ASP A 65 6.77 -0.68 -17.26
C ASP A 65 6.21 0.11 -16.09
N ILE A 66 5.03 0.73 -16.26
CA ILE A 66 4.34 1.44 -15.17
C ILE A 66 3.92 0.48 -14.05
N ILE A 67 3.35 -0.68 -14.40
CA ILE A 67 2.98 -1.70 -13.40
C ILE A 67 4.21 -2.18 -12.62
N ARG A 68 5.34 -2.40 -13.29
CA ARG A 68 6.57 -2.81 -12.63
C ARG A 68 7.00 -1.77 -11.59
N LYS A 69 6.98 -0.49 -11.96
CA LYS A 69 7.30 0.60 -11.03
C LYS A 69 6.37 0.62 -9.81
N ILE A 70 5.05 0.54 -10.02
CA ILE A 70 4.07 0.48 -8.92
C ILE A 70 4.39 -0.68 -7.96
N LEU A 71 4.70 -1.87 -8.49
CA LEU A 71 5.03 -3.04 -7.67
C LEU A 71 6.34 -2.88 -6.88
N GLU A 72 7.32 -2.19 -7.45
CA GLU A 72 8.58 -1.86 -6.78
C GLU A 72 8.35 -0.87 -5.63
N ASP A 73 7.57 0.20 -5.88
CA ASP A 73 7.21 1.19 -4.86
C ASP A 73 6.43 0.55 -3.71
N ASP A 74 5.44 -0.30 -4.03
CA ASP A 74 4.66 -1.09 -3.08
C ASP A 74 5.52 -2.01 -2.21
N ARG A 75 6.53 -2.65 -2.80
CA ARG A 75 7.47 -3.49 -2.06
C ARG A 75 8.26 -2.64 -1.06
N ASP A 76 8.72 -1.48 -1.48
CA ASP A 76 9.51 -0.59 -0.64
C ASP A 76 8.66 0.00 0.50
N ILE A 77 7.39 0.33 0.26
CA ILE A 77 6.42 0.72 1.30
C ILE A 77 6.26 -0.39 2.35
N ARG A 78 6.08 -1.65 1.92
CA ARG A 78 5.99 -2.79 2.85
C ARG A 78 7.26 -2.96 3.69
N ASN A 79 8.43 -2.83 3.07
CA ASN A 79 9.70 -2.91 3.78
C ASN A 79 9.85 -1.84 4.88
N LEU A 80 9.26 -0.66 4.68
CA LEU A 80 9.28 0.44 5.66
C LEU A 80 8.25 0.26 6.78
N THR A 81 7.06 -0.26 6.45
CA THR A 81 5.92 -0.37 7.37
C THR A 81 5.94 -1.64 8.22
N GLU A 82 6.34 -2.79 7.64
CA GLU A 82 6.30 -4.09 8.31
C GLU A 82 7.14 -4.18 9.60
N PRO A 83 8.38 -3.66 9.68
CA PRO A 83 9.18 -3.77 10.89
C PRO A 83 8.55 -3.04 12.09
N GLY A 84 7.96 -1.85 11.84
CA GLY A 84 7.27 -1.08 12.86
C GLY A 84 6.05 -1.80 13.40
N LEU A 85 5.24 -2.38 12.50
CA LEU A 85 4.07 -3.18 12.87
C LEU A 85 4.46 -4.42 13.68
N ARG A 86 5.49 -5.17 13.24
CA ARG A 86 6.02 -6.33 13.98
C ARG A 86 6.45 -5.95 15.40
N LYS A 87 7.14 -4.81 15.57
CA LYS A 87 7.57 -4.32 16.88
C LYS A 87 6.38 -3.96 17.77
N LEU A 88 5.38 -3.26 17.24
CA LEU A 88 4.16 -2.91 17.98
C LEU A 88 3.37 -4.17 18.41
N SER A 89 3.21 -5.15 17.51
CA SER A 89 2.55 -6.42 17.83
C SER A 89 3.29 -7.17 18.94
N ALA A 90 4.63 -7.22 18.91
CA ALA A 90 5.43 -7.84 19.96
C ALA A 90 5.27 -7.15 21.32
N LEU A 91 5.22 -5.81 21.35
CA LEU A 91 4.99 -5.05 22.58
C LEU A 91 3.60 -5.34 23.17
N ILE A 92 2.55 -5.36 22.35
CA ILE A 92 1.19 -5.68 22.80
C ILE A 92 1.13 -7.10 23.39
N GLN A 93 1.74 -8.09 22.73
CA GLN A 93 1.79 -9.48 23.22
C GLN A 93 2.53 -9.61 24.55
N SER A 94 3.65 -8.88 24.71
CA SER A 94 4.41 -8.89 25.97
C SER A 94 3.59 -8.32 27.13
N ASN A 95 2.86 -7.23 26.91
CA ASN A 95 2.03 -6.60 27.93
C ASN A 95 0.83 -7.48 28.35
N GLN A 96 0.18 -8.16 27.38
CA GLN A 96 -0.88 -9.12 27.68
C GLN A 96 -0.37 -10.31 28.51
N THR A 97 0.85 -10.77 28.22
CA THR A 97 1.50 -11.87 28.97
C THR A 97 1.79 -11.45 30.40
N GLU A 98 2.31 -10.23 30.61
CA GLU A 98 2.59 -9.67 31.93
C GLU A 98 1.32 -9.52 32.79
N GLN A 99 0.23 -8.99 32.22
CA GLN A 99 -1.06 -8.87 32.90
C GLN A 99 -1.64 -10.24 33.33
N LYS A 100 -1.50 -11.26 32.48
CA LYS A 100 -1.95 -12.62 32.81
C LYS A 100 -1.17 -13.23 33.97
N LEU A 101 0.14 -12.99 34.03
CA LEU A 101 0.99 -13.45 35.13
C LEU A 101 0.64 -12.73 36.43
N LEU A 102 0.51 -11.40 36.41
CA LEU A 102 0.11 -10.63 37.60
C LEU A 102 -1.25 -11.08 38.15
N ASN A 103 -2.23 -11.36 37.29
CA ASN A 103 -3.54 -11.87 37.72
C ASN A 103 -3.47 -13.28 38.31
N THR A 104 -2.57 -14.15 37.81
CA THR A 104 -2.43 -15.52 38.35
C THR A 104 -1.65 -15.57 39.67
N TYR A 105 -0.66 -14.69 39.86
CA TYR A 105 0.08 -14.58 41.12
C TYR A 105 -0.67 -13.77 42.19
N GLY A 106 -1.48 -12.78 41.79
CA GLY A 106 -2.31 -11.97 42.71
C GLY A 106 -3.55 -12.69 43.25
N MET A 107 -3.93 -13.83 42.67
CA MET A 107 -5.05 -14.66 43.12
C MET A 107 -4.64 -15.74 44.14
N GLY A 108 -3.34 -15.80 44.48
CA GLY A 108 -2.75 -16.76 45.43
C GLY A 108 -2.27 -16.14 46.74
N SER A 109 -2.66 -14.90 47.06
CA SER A 109 -2.38 -14.22 48.35
C SER A 109 -3.62 -14.19 49.24
#